data_AF-A0A834XGH7-F1
#
_entry.id   AF-A0A834XGH7-F1
#
_cell.length_a   1.000
_cell.length_b   1.000
_cell.length_c   1.000
_cell.angle_alpha   90.00
_cell.angle_beta   90.00
_cell.angle_gamma   90.00
#
_symmetry.space_group_name_H-M   'P 1'
#
loop_
_entity.id
_entity.type
_entity.pdbx_description
1 polymer ?
#
loop_
_entity_poly.entity_id
_entity_poly.type
_entity_poly.pdbx_seq_one_letter_code
_entity_poly.pdbx_strand_id
1 'polypeptide(L)'
;MPETALGLFPDVGASYFLSRLPGYFGEYVGLTGARLDGAELLACGLATHFVCSSKLSSLEEDLCKVESNDPTAVTAIIDRYSEQPILKEGCAYGRCAFRMASIVPLHSLYKDYKTGKYSSSLPLFSAIGAKVFIETFAICTAFEV
;
A
#
# COMPACT_ATOMS: atom_id res chain seq x y z
N MET A 1 -2.76 -0.16 -6.30
CA MET A 1 -2.41 0.74 -7.41
C MET A 1 -2.53 -0.03 -8.72
N PRO A 2 -3.65 0.11 -9.46
CA PRO A 2 -3.94 -0.69 -10.65
C PRO A 2 -3.15 -0.27 -11.91
N GLU A 3 -2.23 0.69 -11.80
CA GLU A 3 -1.42 1.26 -12.90
C GLU A 3 -0.65 0.17 -13.66
N THR A 4 -0.11 -0.82 -12.95
CA THR A 4 0.64 -1.94 -13.54
C THR A 4 -0.23 -2.86 -14.40
N ALA A 5 -1.53 -2.97 -14.10
CA ALA A 5 -2.49 -3.72 -14.92
C ALA A 5 -2.86 -2.97 -16.21
N LEU A 6 -2.72 -1.63 -16.21
CA LEU A 6 -2.90 -0.78 -17.40
C LEU A 6 -1.60 -0.63 -18.21
N GLY A 7 -0.51 -1.18 -17.70
CA GLY A 7 0.81 -1.11 -18.28
C GLY A 7 1.60 0.16 -18.03
N LEU A 8 1.17 0.90 -17.01
CA LEU A 8 1.88 2.05 -16.44
C LEU A 8 2.66 1.61 -15.19
N PHE A 9 3.40 2.53 -14.60
CA PHE A 9 4.04 2.35 -13.29
C PHE A 9 3.26 3.14 -12.23
N PRO A 10 3.33 2.74 -10.94
CA PRO A 10 2.75 3.51 -9.84
C PRO A 10 3.31 4.94 -9.81
N ASP A 11 2.47 5.93 -10.13
CA ASP A 11 2.85 7.35 -10.21
C ASP A 11 2.52 8.12 -8.91
N VAL A 12 2.50 9.47 -8.94
CA VAL A 12 2.19 10.35 -7.78
C VAL A 12 3.06 10.03 -6.55
N GLY A 13 4.31 9.66 -6.80
CA GLY A 13 5.26 9.33 -5.73
C GLY A 13 4.98 8.00 -5.02
N ALA A 14 4.18 7.11 -5.61
CA ALA A 14 3.90 5.81 -5.02
C ALA A 14 5.14 4.96 -4.74
N SER A 15 6.14 5.02 -5.61
CA SER A 15 7.44 4.38 -5.36
C SER A 15 8.08 4.84 -4.05
N TYR A 16 7.85 6.08 -3.59
CA TYR A 16 8.41 6.63 -2.35
C TYR A 16 7.74 6.08 -1.09
N PHE A 17 6.40 6.04 -1.04
CA PHE A 17 5.71 5.52 0.14
C PHE A 17 5.66 4.00 0.16
N LEU A 18 5.57 3.34 -1.01
CA LEU A 18 5.58 1.88 -1.10
C LEU A 18 6.93 1.31 -0.64
N SER A 19 8.05 2.00 -0.89
CA SER A 19 9.38 1.54 -0.47
C SER A 19 9.58 1.54 1.04
N ARG A 20 8.72 2.24 1.78
CA ARG A 20 8.76 2.35 3.25
C ARG A 20 7.76 1.46 3.95
N LEU A 21 6.96 0.71 3.20
CA LEU A 21 6.04 -0.26 3.78
C LEU A 21 6.79 -1.43 4.37
N PRO A 22 6.25 -2.06 5.43
CA PRO A 22 6.95 -3.13 6.14
C PRO A 22 7.25 -4.32 5.23
N GLY A 23 8.51 -4.77 5.28
CA GLY A 23 8.98 -5.93 4.51
C GLY A 23 8.92 -5.70 2.99
N TYR A 24 8.42 -6.70 2.27
CA TYR A 24 8.26 -6.65 0.81
C TYR A 24 6.82 -6.30 0.38
N PHE A 25 6.01 -5.75 1.30
CA PHE A 25 4.60 -5.52 1.03
C PHE A 25 4.37 -4.44 -0.03
N GLY A 26 5.17 -3.36 -0.03
CA GLY A 26 5.06 -2.31 -1.03
C GLY A 26 5.38 -2.77 -2.45
N GLU A 27 6.36 -3.67 -2.60
CA GLU A 27 6.67 -4.30 -3.88
C GLU A 27 5.51 -5.17 -4.36
N TYR A 28 4.95 -5.98 -3.46
CA TYR A 28 3.80 -6.82 -3.76
C TYR A 28 2.61 -5.96 -4.23
N VAL A 29 2.24 -4.91 -3.49
CA VAL A 29 1.10 -4.05 -3.84
C VAL A 29 1.35 -3.26 -5.12
N GLY A 30 2.57 -2.76 -5.32
CA GLY A 30 2.97 -2.04 -6.52
C GLY A 30 2.95 -2.91 -7.78
N LEU A 31 3.48 -4.13 -7.70
CA LEU A 31 3.53 -5.06 -8.83
C LEU A 31 2.17 -5.68 -9.12
N THR A 32 1.49 -6.22 -8.10
CA THR A 32 0.23 -6.95 -8.25
C THR A 32 -1.00 -6.07 -8.44
N GLY A 33 -0.91 -4.80 -8.06
CA GLY A 33 -2.07 -3.92 -7.99
C GLY A 33 -3.14 -4.41 -7.01
N ALA A 34 -2.76 -5.21 -6.01
CA ALA A 34 -3.67 -5.78 -5.02
C ALA A 34 -4.58 -4.71 -4.41
N ARG A 35 -5.86 -5.07 -4.23
CA ARG A 35 -6.85 -4.24 -3.53
C ARG A 35 -6.68 -4.46 -2.03
N LEU A 36 -6.55 -3.36 -1.30
CA LEU A 36 -6.44 -3.33 0.15
C LEU A 36 -7.75 -2.81 0.74
N ASP A 37 -8.17 -3.39 1.85
CA ASP A 37 -9.25 -2.85 2.66
C ASP A 37 -8.76 -1.78 3.66
N GLY A 38 -9.70 -1.09 4.32
CA GLY A 38 -9.35 -0.02 5.26
C GLY A 38 -8.55 -0.50 6.48
N ALA A 39 -8.73 -1.75 6.90
CA ALA A 39 -7.98 -2.33 8.01
C ALA A 39 -6.53 -2.62 7.62
N GLU A 40 -6.33 -3.16 6.41
CA GLU A 40 -5.02 -3.39 5.83
C GLU A 40 -4.26 -2.09 5.60
N LEU A 41 -4.94 -1.04 5.13
CA LEU A 41 -4.34 0.28 4.95
C LEU A 41 -3.79 0.84 6.26
N LEU A 42 -4.54 0.69 7.36
CA LEU A 42 -4.07 1.10 8.69
C LEU A 42 -2.90 0.22 9.16
N ALA A 43 -3.00 -1.10 9.00
CA ALA A 43 -1.97 -2.04 9.46
C ALA A 43 -0.64 -1.91 8.70
N CYS A 44 -0.67 -1.61 7.41
CA CYS A 44 0.54 -1.38 6.63
C CYS A 44 1.12 0.03 6.79
N GLY A 45 0.41 0.95 7.44
CA GLY A 45 0.83 2.33 7.64
C GLY A 45 0.57 3.26 6.46
N LEU A 46 -0.29 2.86 5.51
CA LEU A 46 -0.76 3.74 4.41
C LEU A 46 -1.86 4.69 4.87
N ALA A 47 -2.67 4.29 5.86
CA ALA A 47 -3.65 5.15 6.52
C ALA A 47 -3.18 5.47 7.94
N THR A 48 -3.48 6.69 8.40
CA THR A 48 -3.15 7.13 9.77
C THR A 48 -4.26 6.80 10.76
N HIS A 49 -5.53 6.89 10.33
CA HIS A 49 -6.72 6.66 11.15
C HIS A 49 -7.72 5.82 10.38
N PHE A 50 -8.56 5.10 11.11
CA PHE A 50 -9.68 4.35 10.56
C PHE A 50 -10.97 4.83 11.20
N VAL A 51 -11.96 5.19 10.39
CA VAL A 51 -13.26 5.69 10.86
C VAL A 51 -14.36 4.91 10.17
N CYS A 52 -15.37 4.48 10.95
CA CYS A 52 -16.52 3.79 10.39
C CYS A 52 -17.30 4.71 9.44
N SER A 53 -17.75 4.18 8.29
CA SER A 53 -18.45 4.97 7.27
C SER A 53 -19.69 5.68 7.80
N SER A 54 -20.38 5.10 8.79
CA SER A 54 -21.56 5.71 9.42
C SER A 54 -21.26 6.97 10.23
N LYS A 55 -19.99 7.20 10.61
CA LYS A 55 -19.56 8.35 11.40
C LYS A 55 -18.86 9.42 10.57
N LEU A 56 -18.62 9.18 9.28
CA LEU A 56 -17.90 10.11 8.41
C LEU A 56 -18.63 11.45 8.25
N SER A 57 -19.97 11.45 8.17
CA SER A 57 -20.74 12.70 8.08
C SER A 57 -20.58 13.56 9.33
N SER A 58 -20.64 12.95 10.53
CA SER A 58 -20.44 13.67 11.79
C SER A 58 -19.00 14.18 11.95
N LEU A 59 -18.02 13.40 11.49
CA LEU A 59 -16.61 13.83 11.47
C LEU A 59 -16.43 15.06 10.55
N GLU A 60 -17.01 15.05 9.35
CA GLU A 60 -16.94 16.18 8.41
C GLU A 60 -17.56 17.44 9.00
N GLU A 61 -18.76 17.32 9.60
CA GLU A 61 -19.42 18.44 10.28
C GLU A 61 -18.59 19.03 11.41
N ASP A 62 -17.93 18.20 12.21
CA ASP A 62 -17.09 18.66 13.31
C ASP A 62 -15.78 19.28 12.84
N LEU A 63 -15.20 18.79 11.74
CA LEU A 63 -14.03 19.41 11.10
C LEU A 63 -14.37 20.79 10.51
N CYS A 64 -15.56 20.97 9.92
CA CYS A 64 -16.00 22.26 9.39
C CYS A 64 -16.21 23.34 10.47
N LYS A 65 -16.48 22.95 11.73
CA LYS A 65 -16.66 23.87 12.85
C LYS A 65 -15.34 24.35 13.45
N VAL A 66 -14.21 23.82 13.01
CA VAL A 66 -12.88 24.21 13.51
C VAL A 66 -12.51 25.58 12.92
N GLU A 67 -12.56 26.61 13.74
CA GLU A 67 -12.14 27.97 13.36
C GLU A 67 -10.65 28.24 13.68
N SER A 68 -9.99 27.33 14.38
CA SER A 68 -8.57 27.44 14.75
C SER A 68 -7.66 26.93 13.65
N ASN A 69 -6.59 27.68 13.32
CA ASN A 69 -5.57 27.27 12.36
C ASN A 69 -4.50 26.32 12.97
N ASP A 70 -4.82 25.68 14.10
CA ASP A 70 -3.93 24.80 14.84
C ASP A 70 -4.10 23.35 14.36
N PRO A 71 -3.05 22.69 13.83
CA PRO A 71 -3.13 21.31 13.38
C PRO A 71 -3.49 20.33 14.51
N THR A 72 -3.16 20.64 15.77
CA THR A 72 -3.45 19.75 16.89
C THR A 72 -4.95 19.62 17.17
N ALA A 73 -5.72 20.68 16.90
CA ALA A 73 -7.18 20.66 17.03
C ALA A 73 -7.82 19.69 16.03
N VAL A 74 -7.30 19.64 14.80
CA VAL A 74 -7.76 18.73 13.75
C VAL A 74 -7.44 17.28 14.12
N THR A 75 -6.21 17.01 14.54
CA THR A 75 -5.81 15.67 15.01
C THR A 75 -6.69 15.20 16.16
N ALA A 76 -6.93 16.06 17.16
CA ALA A 76 -7.77 15.73 18.31
C ALA A 76 -9.23 15.44 17.96
N ILE A 77 -9.75 15.93 16.82
CA ILE A 77 -11.10 15.59 16.34
C ILE A 77 -11.06 14.23 15.66
N ILE A 78 -10.12 14.01 14.74
CA ILE A 78 -9.97 12.74 14.02
C ILE A 78 -9.75 11.59 15.02
N ASP A 79 -8.93 11.79 16.05
CA ASP A 79 -8.67 10.81 17.11
C ASP A 79 -9.94 10.37 17.85
N ARG A 80 -10.93 11.26 18.06
CA ARG A 80 -12.19 10.91 18.73
C ARG A 80 -13.06 9.97 17.92
N TYR A 81 -12.96 10.05 16.60
CA TYR A 81 -13.71 9.22 15.66
C TYR A 81 -12.93 7.97 15.22
N SER A 82 -11.63 7.92 15.53
CA SER A 82 -10.75 6.82 15.17
C SER A 82 -11.09 5.55 15.93
N GLU A 83 -11.13 4.43 15.22
CA GLU A 83 -11.42 3.10 15.74
C GLU A 83 -10.32 2.13 15.29
N GLN A 84 -10.07 1.07 16.06
CA GLN A 84 -9.16 0.00 15.64
C GLN A 84 -9.94 -1.07 14.87
N PRO A 85 -9.70 -1.24 13.56
CA PRO A 85 -10.35 -2.27 12.78
C PRO A 85 -9.73 -3.64 13.03
N ILE A 86 -10.54 -4.69 12.91
CA ILE A 86 -10.07 -6.08 12.96
C ILE A 86 -9.59 -6.49 11.57
N LEU A 87 -8.36 -6.99 11.48
CA LEU A 87 -7.84 -7.55 10.24
C LEU A 87 -8.58 -8.85 9.90
N LYS A 88 -9.10 -8.94 8.67
CA LYS A 88 -9.76 -10.14 8.17
C LYS A 88 -8.75 -11.26 7.95
N GLU A 89 -9.14 -12.49 8.29
CA GLU A 89 -8.33 -13.67 7.97
C GLU A 89 -8.12 -13.81 6.46
N GLY A 90 -6.88 -14.07 6.05
CA GLY A 90 -6.51 -14.21 4.66
C GLY A 90 -6.47 -12.92 3.86
N CYS A 91 -6.47 -11.74 4.49
CA CYS A 91 -6.25 -10.45 3.81
C CYS A 91 -4.87 -10.41 3.11
N ALA A 92 -4.70 -9.55 2.10
CA ALA A 92 -3.45 -9.43 1.36
C ALA A 92 -2.26 -9.10 2.28
N TYR A 93 -2.45 -8.18 3.23
CA TYR A 93 -1.45 -7.87 4.24
C TYR A 93 -1.12 -9.06 5.13
N GLY A 94 -2.13 -9.76 5.65
CA GLY A 94 -1.96 -10.96 6.48
C GLY A 94 -1.25 -12.10 5.74
N ARG A 95 -1.58 -12.32 4.47
CA ARG A 95 -0.90 -13.32 3.62
C ARG A 95 0.58 -12.97 3.40
N CYS A 96 0.91 -11.69 3.22
CA CYS A 96 2.29 -11.25 3.03
C CYS A 96 3.10 -11.29 4.34
N ALA A 97 2.50 -10.86 5.46
CA ALA A 97 3.13 -10.86 6.78
C ALA A 97 3.49 -12.29 7.25
N PHE A 98 2.59 -13.26 7.07
CA PHE A 98 2.85 -14.66 7.44
C PHE A 98 3.83 -15.39 6.51
N ARG A 99 3.98 -14.92 5.26
CA ARG A 99 4.80 -15.59 4.23
C ARG A 99 6.16 -14.94 4.03
N MET A 100 6.58 -14.04 4.94
CA MET A 100 7.90 -13.40 4.92
C MET A 100 9.08 -14.40 4.99
N ALA A 101 8.84 -15.68 5.32
CA ALA A 101 9.84 -16.74 5.19
C ALA A 101 10.00 -17.31 3.75
N SER A 102 9.17 -16.90 2.79
CA SER A 102 9.17 -17.48 1.43
C SER A 102 8.79 -16.49 0.32
N ILE A 103 8.77 -15.18 0.58
CA ILE A 103 8.77 -14.20 -0.51
C ILE A 103 10.11 -14.35 -1.23
N VAL A 104 10.00 -14.97 -2.40
CA VAL A 104 11.05 -15.14 -3.37
C VAL A 104 11.73 -13.78 -3.58
N PRO A 105 13.05 -13.66 -3.36
CA PRO A 105 13.76 -12.39 -3.55
C PRO A 105 13.43 -11.80 -4.92
N LEU A 106 13.31 -10.47 -5.02
CA LEU A 106 13.09 -9.71 -6.27
C LEU A 106 13.83 -10.29 -7.49
N HIS A 107 15.06 -10.78 -7.28
CA HIS A 107 15.89 -11.38 -8.32
C HIS A 107 15.30 -12.65 -8.96
N SER A 108 14.55 -13.45 -8.20
CA SER A 108 13.94 -14.69 -8.69
C SER A 108 12.55 -14.42 -9.28
N LEU A 109 11.77 -13.46 -8.76
CA LEU A 109 10.56 -12.95 -9.44
C LEU A 109 10.89 -12.30 -10.79
N TYR A 110 11.99 -11.53 -10.86
CA TYR A 110 12.48 -10.94 -12.11
C TYR A 110 13.15 -11.96 -13.04
N LYS A 111 13.75 -13.04 -12.53
CA LYS A 111 14.24 -14.16 -13.37
C LYS A 111 13.10 -14.97 -13.96
N ASP A 112 12.07 -15.27 -13.18
CA ASP A 112 10.87 -15.97 -13.66
C ASP A 112 10.11 -15.11 -14.68
N TYR A 113 10.13 -13.78 -14.49
CA TYR A 113 9.73 -12.79 -15.49
C TYR A 113 10.47 -12.93 -16.81
N LYS A 114 11.81 -12.86 -16.76
CA LYS A 114 12.65 -12.87 -17.96
C LYS A 114 12.62 -14.21 -18.70
N THR A 115 12.21 -15.29 -18.03
CA THR A 115 12.19 -16.65 -18.57
C THR A 115 10.79 -17.15 -18.96
N GLY A 116 9.73 -16.35 -18.76
CA GLY A 116 8.36 -16.69 -19.17
C GLY A 116 7.73 -17.86 -18.39
N LYS A 117 8.34 -18.29 -17.28
CA LYS A 117 7.86 -19.40 -16.42
C LYS A 117 6.87 -18.93 -15.36
N TYR A 118 5.91 -18.09 -15.71
CA TYR A 118 4.91 -17.64 -14.76
C TYR A 118 3.83 -18.70 -14.51
N SER A 119 3.76 -19.18 -13.27
CA SER A 119 2.62 -19.94 -12.77
C SER A 119 1.39 -19.04 -12.64
N SER A 120 0.24 -19.56 -13.05
CA SER A 120 -1.07 -18.95 -13.30
C SER A 120 -1.77 -18.20 -12.15
N SER A 121 -1.07 -17.83 -11.08
CA SER A 121 -1.64 -17.23 -9.87
C SER A 121 -1.44 -15.71 -9.75
N LEU A 122 -0.83 -15.05 -10.74
CA LEU A 122 -0.61 -13.60 -10.75
C LEU A 122 -1.07 -13.01 -12.10
N PRO A 123 -1.88 -11.94 -12.11
CA PRO A 123 -2.44 -11.38 -13.34
C PRO A 123 -1.35 -10.86 -14.27
N LEU A 124 -1.60 -11.00 -15.58
CA LEU A 124 -0.70 -10.67 -16.68
C LEU A 124 -0.19 -9.23 -16.56
N PHE A 125 1.08 -9.05 -16.20
CA PHE A 125 1.70 -7.74 -16.03
C PHE A 125 2.08 -7.15 -17.39
N SER A 126 2.00 -5.82 -17.53
CA SER A 126 2.86 -5.17 -18.51
C SER A 126 4.31 -5.26 -18.07
N ALA A 127 5.05 -6.04 -18.83
CA ALA A 127 6.49 -6.10 -18.89
C ALA A 127 7.24 -4.80 -18.55
N ILE A 128 6.75 -3.70 -19.10
CA ILE A 128 7.41 -2.39 -19.09
C ILE A 128 7.16 -1.69 -17.75
N GLY A 129 5.90 -1.68 -17.28
CA GLY A 129 5.52 -1.02 -16.02
C GLY A 129 6.21 -1.63 -14.80
N ALA A 130 6.34 -2.96 -14.77
CA ALA A 130 7.04 -3.66 -13.68
C ALA A 130 8.54 -3.33 -13.65
N LYS A 131 9.20 -3.24 -14.81
CA LYS A 131 10.63 -2.90 -14.89
C LYS A 131 10.91 -1.48 -14.42
N VAL A 132 10.13 -0.51 -14.90
CA VAL A 132 10.26 0.91 -14.49
C VAL A 132 9.98 1.09 -13.01
N PHE A 133 8.98 0.37 -12.48
CA PHE A 133 8.69 0.39 -11.04
C PHE A 133 9.85 -0.16 -10.21
N ILE A 134 10.40 -1.33 -10.56
CA ILE A 134 11.52 -1.93 -9.82
C ILE A 134 12.75 -1.02 -9.83
N GLU A 135 13.09 -0.41 -10.97
CA GLU A 135 14.22 0.53 -11.06
C GLU A 135 13.99 1.78 -10.21
N THR A 136 12.79 2.37 -10.26
CA THR A 136 12.44 3.56 -9.46
C THR A 136 12.39 3.25 -7.97
N PHE A 137 11.81 2.10 -7.62
CA PHE A 137 11.68 1.63 -6.24
C PHE A 137 13.06 1.34 -5.63
N ALA A 138 13.97 0.72 -6.40
CA ALA A 138 15.36 0.48 -6.00
C ALA A 138 16.12 1.79 -5.73
N ILE A 139 15.89 2.84 -6.54
CA ILE A 139 16.45 4.17 -6.28
C ILE A 139 15.89 4.76 -4.97
N CYS A 140 14.58 4.65 -4.73
CA CYS A 140 13.96 5.15 -3.50
C CYS A 140 14.42 4.40 -2.23
N THR A 141 14.79 3.13 -2.34
CA THR A 141 15.37 2.34 -1.23
C THR A 141 16.87 2.62 -1.04
N ALA A 142 17.62 2.88 -2.13
CA ALA A 142 19.05 3.15 -2.05
C ALA A 142 19.39 4.54 -1.49
N PHE A 143 18.45 5.49 -1.51
CA PHE A 143 18.61 6.84 -0.92
C PHE A 143 18.43 6.89 0.61
N GLU A 144 18.34 5.74 1.29
CA GLU A 144 18.33 5.60 2.75
C GLU A 144 19.71 5.16 3.31
N VAL A 145 20.79 5.80 2.86
CA VAL A 145 22.11 5.79 3.51
C VAL A 145 22.60 7.21 3.76
#